data_AF-Q30RD5-F1
#
_entry.id   AF-Q30RD5-F1
#
_cell.length_a   1.000
_cell.length_b   1.000
_cell.length_c   1.000
_cell.angle_alpha   90.00
_cell.angle_beta   90.00
_cell.angle_gamma   90.00
#
_symmetry.space_group_name_H-M   'P 1'
#
loop_
_entity.id
_entity.type
_entity.pdbx_description
1 polymer ?
#
loop_
_entity_poly.entity_id
_entity_poly.type
_entity_poly.pdbx_seq_one_letter_code
_entity_poly.pdbx_strand_id
1 'polypeptide(L)'
;MLKISKSIKTLDESDIGDNLLHYDYNVKYLLSLIRRGIAQDDQHYLSSYRSFEGEVFENFIYEKLLMYAAQNDEIEKFILKGFHQDKIKSHANTLSISEKQQIVYRTKSREISEFDAMFITKNRELYFVEMTLVKSVLKLRKRLRKKKALLETIFPDYEIKSLIILNDGASGVRQLPSYCNVWLTNEFSAKSVLDYIVDTDSKRLQPKKRIKSPKMVEAHSLKLFPFRYYNTISWITKTIRSHKKYIIDMNFLMSPKVQRYHDLYNKFYIGYIEAALLRDELGLDKSFKDNQSVVVAIEKKHSDEITLTYYIQQTRKVLYLYSYDECSKVIREKKDPYGITITEVYHVSKMMDEKYKLSVENLSTIKNLLNTKVQLED
;
A
#
# COMPACT_ATOMS: atom_id res chain seq x y z
N MET A 1 -4.12 -4.73 -25.25
CA MET A 1 -4.84 -4.45 -23.98
C MET A 1 -5.44 -5.77 -23.52
N LEU A 2 -5.03 -6.24 -22.33
CA LEU A 2 -5.40 -7.55 -21.82
C LEU A 2 -6.92 -7.65 -21.58
N LYS A 3 -7.53 -8.65 -22.21
CA LYS A 3 -8.97 -8.94 -22.09
C LYS A 3 -9.20 -10.03 -21.05
N ILE A 4 -10.23 -9.83 -20.22
CA ILE A 4 -10.68 -10.83 -19.24
C ILE A 4 -11.11 -12.12 -19.95
N SER A 5 -10.70 -13.27 -19.42
CA SER A 5 -11.18 -14.57 -19.92
C SER A 5 -12.59 -14.86 -19.42
N LYS A 6 -13.33 -15.73 -20.13
CA LYS A 6 -14.66 -16.17 -19.67
C LYS A 6 -14.59 -16.80 -18.27
N SER A 7 -13.59 -17.66 -18.04
CA SER A 7 -13.40 -18.36 -16.76
C SER A 7 -13.18 -17.40 -15.58
N ILE A 8 -12.38 -16.34 -15.75
CA ILE A 8 -12.20 -15.30 -14.71
C ILE A 8 -13.51 -14.52 -14.53
N LYS A 9 -14.16 -14.12 -15.63
CA LYS A 9 -15.40 -13.34 -15.58
C LYS A 9 -16.50 -14.07 -14.81
N THR A 10 -16.69 -15.35 -15.08
CA THR A 10 -17.76 -16.17 -14.50
C THR A 10 -17.37 -16.80 -13.16
N LEU A 11 -16.12 -16.63 -12.70
CA LEU A 11 -15.59 -17.27 -11.50
C LEU A 11 -15.78 -18.80 -11.49
N ASP A 12 -15.58 -19.43 -12.65
CA ASP A 12 -15.65 -20.89 -12.79
C ASP A 12 -14.51 -21.53 -11.98
N GLU A 13 -14.75 -22.53 -11.13
CA GLU A 13 -13.72 -23.14 -10.29
C GLU A 13 -13.22 -24.52 -10.79
N SER A 14 -13.75 -25.00 -11.91
CA SER A 14 -13.54 -26.38 -12.38
C SER A 14 -12.09 -26.78 -12.66
N ASP A 15 -11.23 -25.80 -12.94
CA ASP A 15 -9.84 -25.99 -13.40
C ASP A 15 -8.78 -25.79 -12.30
N ILE A 16 -9.12 -25.17 -11.17
CA ILE A 16 -8.20 -24.93 -10.05
C ILE A 16 -8.17 -26.10 -9.04
N GLY A 17 -9.20 -26.95 -9.04
CA GLY A 17 -9.32 -28.09 -8.11
C GLY A 17 -9.12 -27.69 -6.65
N ASP A 18 -8.45 -28.54 -5.87
CA ASP A 18 -8.26 -28.33 -4.43
C ASP A 18 -7.21 -27.26 -4.08
N ASN A 19 -6.62 -26.55 -5.05
CA ASN A 19 -5.52 -25.59 -4.79
C ASN A 19 -5.90 -24.52 -3.75
N LEU A 20 -7.16 -24.07 -3.73
CA LEU A 20 -7.62 -23.08 -2.75
C LEU A 20 -7.52 -23.58 -1.31
N LEU A 21 -7.67 -24.88 -1.09
CA LEU A 21 -7.65 -25.51 0.23
C LEU A 21 -6.23 -25.70 0.76
N HIS A 22 -5.22 -25.43 -0.06
CA HIS A 22 -3.80 -25.49 0.31
C HIS A 22 -3.22 -24.16 0.81
N TYR A 23 -4.00 -23.08 0.77
CA TYR A 23 -3.63 -21.78 1.33
C TYR A 23 -3.89 -21.72 2.84
N ASP A 24 -3.06 -20.96 3.55
CA ASP A 24 -3.18 -20.78 5.01
C ASP A 24 -4.01 -19.54 5.32
N TYR A 25 -5.33 -19.72 5.47
CA TYR A 25 -6.27 -18.63 5.72
C TYR A 25 -6.31 -18.22 7.20
N ASN A 26 -6.50 -16.93 7.46
CA ASN A 26 -6.66 -16.43 8.84
C ASN A 26 -8.09 -16.65 9.38
N VAL A 27 -8.45 -17.91 9.66
CA VAL A 27 -9.83 -18.33 10.04
C VAL A 27 -10.03 -18.57 11.53
N LYS A 28 -8.99 -18.49 12.37
CA LYS A 28 -9.06 -18.89 13.79
C LYS A 28 -10.18 -18.19 14.56
N TYR A 29 -10.35 -16.89 14.34
CA TYR A 29 -11.39 -16.11 15.00
C TYR A 29 -12.78 -16.46 14.45
N LEU A 30 -12.95 -16.56 13.13
CA LEU A 30 -14.19 -16.99 12.49
C LEU A 30 -14.65 -18.37 13.00
N LEU A 31 -13.75 -19.35 13.06
CA LEU A 31 -14.03 -20.68 13.60
C LEU A 31 -14.38 -20.65 15.09
N SER A 32 -13.84 -19.69 15.86
CA SER A 32 -14.26 -19.49 17.25
C SER A 32 -15.68 -18.94 17.36
N LEU A 33 -16.11 -18.07 16.44
CA LEU A 33 -17.48 -17.54 16.41
C LEU A 33 -18.49 -18.62 16.01
N ILE A 34 -18.16 -19.41 14.98
CA ILE A 34 -18.97 -20.56 14.53
C ILE A 34 -19.18 -21.56 15.67
N ARG A 35 -18.11 -21.96 16.38
CA ARG A 35 -18.21 -22.89 17.51
C ARG A 35 -19.02 -22.37 18.69
N ARG A 36 -19.15 -21.05 18.82
CA ARG A 36 -19.98 -20.40 19.85
C ARG A 36 -21.44 -20.21 19.41
N GLY A 37 -21.79 -20.63 18.19
CA GLY A 37 -23.14 -20.44 17.64
C GLY A 37 -23.52 -18.98 17.41
N ILE A 38 -22.54 -18.09 17.19
CA ILE A 38 -22.82 -16.69 16.87
C ILE A 38 -23.56 -16.62 15.54
N ALA A 39 -24.63 -15.84 15.49
CA ALA A 39 -25.47 -15.69 14.32
C ALA A 39 -24.70 -15.05 13.14
N GLN A 40 -25.06 -15.43 11.90
CA GLN A 40 -24.31 -15.00 10.71
C GLN A 40 -24.51 -13.52 10.36
N ASP A 41 -25.58 -12.91 10.86
CA ASP A 41 -25.88 -11.48 10.75
C ASP A 41 -25.21 -10.63 11.84
N ASP A 42 -24.59 -11.26 12.84
CA ASP A 42 -23.81 -10.57 13.86
C ASP A 42 -22.63 -9.83 13.24
N GLN A 43 -22.36 -8.61 13.73
CA GLN A 43 -21.31 -7.74 13.20
C GLN A 43 -19.92 -8.36 13.28
N HIS A 44 -19.61 -9.12 14.34
CA HIS A 44 -18.32 -9.80 14.50
C HIS A 44 -18.18 -10.94 13.51
N TYR A 45 -19.25 -11.71 13.29
CA TYR A 45 -19.27 -12.76 12.29
C TYR A 45 -19.09 -12.18 10.89
N LEU A 46 -19.92 -11.20 10.51
CA LEU A 46 -19.88 -10.57 9.20
C LEU A 46 -18.49 -9.97 8.90
N SER A 47 -17.91 -9.25 9.86
CA SER A 47 -16.57 -8.67 9.70
C SER A 47 -15.50 -9.74 9.49
N SER A 48 -15.51 -10.79 10.31
CA SER A 48 -14.54 -11.88 10.20
C SER A 48 -14.72 -12.70 8.92
N TYR A 49 -15.97 -12.96 8.51
CA TYR A 49 -16.29 -13.69 7.29
C TYR A 49 -15.90 -12.88 6.05
N ARG A 50 -16.18 -11.58 5.99
CA ARG A 50 -15.77 -10.71 4.86
C ARG A 50 -14.26 -10.61 4.71
N SER A 51 -13.52 -10.59 5.82
CA SER A 51 -12.06 -10.64 5.77
C SER A 51 -11.56 -11.96 5.18
N PHE A 52 -12.14 -13.08 5.61
CA PHE A 52 -11.81 -14.41 5.07
C PHE A 52 -12.20 -14.52 3.58
N GLU A 53 -13.41 -14.10 3.21
CA GLU A 53 -13.92 -14.14 1.85
C GLU A 53 -13.05 -13.33 0.88
N GLY A 54 -12.53 -12.17 1.33
CA GLY A 54 -11.55 -11.40 0.58
C GLY A 54 -10.25 -12.16 0.33
N GLU A 55 -9.71 -12.84 1.34
CA GLU A 55 -8.48 -13.64 1.22
C GLU A 55 -8.67 -14.83 0.26
N VAL A 56 -9.82 -15.51 0.32
CA VAL A 56 -10.15 -16.60 -0.61
C VAL A 56 -10.33 -16.06 -2.03
N PHE A 57 -11.02 -14.94 -2.22
CA PHE A 57 -11.16 -14.29 -3.52
C PHE A 57 -9.79 -13.95 -4.11
N GLU A 58 -8.88 -13.46 -3.27
CA GLU A 58 -7.53 -13.11 -3.71
C GLU A 58 -6.77 -14.33 -4.26
N ASN A 59 -6.82 -15.45 -3.54
CA ASN A 59 -6.18 -16.68 -3.95
C ASN A 59 -6.87 -17.31 -5.16
N PHE A 60 -8.20 -17.25 -5.24
CA PHE A 60 -8.99 -17.69 -6.40
C PHE A 60 -8.53 -16.98 -7.66
N ILE A 61 -8.54 -15.65 -7.65
CA ILE A 61 -8.15 -14.86 -8.81
C ILE A 61 -6.66 -15.07 -9.13
N TYR A 62 -5.80 -15.24 -8.12
CA TYR A 62 -4.40 -15.55 -8.35
C TYR A 62 -4.20 -16.87 -9.12
N GLU A 63 -4.86 -17.96 -8.72
CA GLU A 63 -4.83 -19.25 -9.45
C GLU A 63 -5.30 -19.09 -10.89
N LYS A 64 -6.35 -18.30 -11.12
CA LYS A 64 -6.85 -18.01 -12.46
C LYS A 64 -5.87 -17.20 -13.31
N LEU A 65 -5.22 -16.21 -12.70
CA LEU A 65 -4.23 -15.39 -13.38
C LEU A 65 -2.98 -16.20 -13.75
N LEU A 66 -2.58 -17.17 -12.93
CA LEU A 66 -1.50 -18.11 -13.26
C LEU A 66 -1.80 -18.85 -14.57
N MET A 67 -3.00 -19.43 -14.68
CA MET A 67 -3.44 -20.15 -15.88
C MET A 67 -3.54 -19.22 -17.10
N TYR A 68 -4.16 -18.05 -16.90
CA TYR A 68 -4.28 -17.02 -17.93
C TYR A 68 -2.91 -16.60 -18.47
N ALA A 69 -1.94 -16.35 -17.58
CA ALA A 69 -0.60 -15.94 -17.96
C ALA A 69 0.18 -17.04 -18.70
N ALA A 70 0.01 -18.30 -18.29
CA ALA A 70 0.62 -19.41 -19.01
C ALA A 70 0.16 -19.48 -20.47
N GLN A 71 -1.13 -19.26 -20.72
CA GLN A 71 -1.77 -19.37 -22.04
C GLN A 71 -1.69 -18.10 -22.88
N ASN A 72 -1.54 -16.92 -22.27
CA ASN A 72 -1.56 -15.65 -22.98
C ASN A 72 -0.18 -15.29 -23.56
N ASP A 73 -0.09 -15.11 -24.87
CA ASP A 73 1.16 -14.82 -25.58
C ASP A 73 1.68 -13.40 -25.37
N GLU A 74 0.87 -12.44 -24.92
CA GLU A 74 1.34 -11.08 -24.59
C GLU A 74 2.17 -11.08 -23.29
N ILE A 75 1.93 -12.05 -22.39
CA ILE A 75 2.62 -12.14 -21.10
C ILE A 75 3.96 -12.86 -21.27
N GLU A 76 5.02 -12.17 -20.89
CA GLU A 76 6.40 -12.68 -20.89
C GLU A 76 6.72 -13.36 -19.55
N LYS A 77 6.36 -12.73 -18.43
CA LYS A 77 6.67 -13.22 -17.08
C LYS A 77 5.49 -13.03 -16.15
N PHE A 78 5.23 -14.01 -15.30
CA PHE A 78 4.26 -13.95 -14.22
C PHE A 78 4.96 -14.26 -12.90
N ILE A 79 4.76 -13.40 -11.90
CA ILE A 79 5.48 -13.49 -10.63
C ILE A 79 4.73 -14.46 -9.72
N LEU A 80 5.42 -15.52 -9.31
CA LEU A 80 4.90 -16.52 -8.40
C LEU A 80 4.68 -15.94 -6.99
N LYS A 81 3.74 -16.51 -6.23
CA LYS A 81 3.47 -16.27 -4.80
C LYS A 81 2.89 -17.55 -4.17
N GLY A 82 2.65 -17.57 -2.87
CA GLY A 82 2.03 -18.74 -2.24
C GLY A 82 2.93 -19.98 -2.26
N PHE A 83 2.30 -21.15 -2.31
CA PHE A 83 3.01 -22.43 -2.41
C PHE A 83 3.57 -22.70 -3.81
N HIS A 84 3.41 -21.79 -4.77
CA HIS A 84 3.93 -21.96 -6.14
C HIS A 84 5.42 -21.66 -6.26
N GLN A 85 6.06 -21.10 -5.24
CA GLN A 85 7.53 -20.98 -5.17
C GLN A 85 8.05 -21.40 -3.79
N ASP A 86 9.37 -21.59 -3.72
CA ASP A 86 10.01 -21.98 -2.47
C ASP A 86 10.22 -20.77 -1.53
N LYS A 87 10.18 -21.03 -0.23
CA LYS A 87 10.44 -19.99 0.78
C LYS A 87 11.93 -19.67 0.80
N ILE A 88 12.33 -18.61 0.09
CA ILE A 88 13.70 -18.11 0.10
C ILE A 88 13.85 -17.04 1.19
N LYS A 89 15.01 -17.02 1.86
CA LYS A 89 15.35 -15.97 2.83
C LYS A 89 15.23 -14.61 2.16
N SER A 90 14.38 -13.75 2.69
CA SER A 90 14.12 -12.45 2.08
C SER A 90 15.34 -11.54 2.18
N HIS A 91 15.73 -10.92 1.06
CA HIS A 91 16.78 -9.92 1.01
C HIS A 91 16.21 -8.50 1.18
N ALA A 92 17.03 -7.57 1.66
CA ALA A 92 16.63 -6.18 1.81
C ALA A 92 16.67 -5.43 0.47
N ASN A 93 15.77 -4.45 0.30
CA ASN A 93 15.64 -3.60 -0.90
C ASN A 93 15.37 -4.41 -2.17
N THR A 94 14.57 -5.46 -2.05
CA THR A 94 14.12 -6.25 -3.20
C THR A 94 12.66 -6.68 -3.07
N LEU A 95 12.11 -7.20 -4.16
CA LEU A 95 10.88 -7.96 -4.18
C LEU A 95 11.15 -9.36 -3.62
N SER A 96 10.27 -9.80 -2.73
CA SER A 96 10.37 -11.08 -2.06
C SER A 96 9.00 -11.57 -1.66
N ILE A 97 8.93 -12.79 -1.14
CA ILE A 97 7.72 -13.33 -0.57
C ILE A 97 7.71 -13.11 0.94
N SER A 98 6.61 -12.56 1.45
CA SER A 98 6.41 -12.35 2.88
C SER A 98 6.15 -13.67 3.61
N GLU A 99 6.15 -13.67 4.94
CA GLU A 99 5.76 -14.84 5.73
C GLU A 99 4.31 -15.29 5.42
N LYS A 100 3.45 -14.34 5.06
CA LYS A 100 2.06 -14.55 4.60
C LYS A 100 1.97 -14.97 3.12
N GLN A 101 3.11 -15.28 2.50
CA GLN A 101 3.20 -15.74 1.12
C GLN A 101 2.73 -14.73 0.05
N GLN A 102 2.75 -13.44 0.38
CA GLN A 102 2.41 -12.36 -0.55
C GLN A 102 3.66 -11.76 -1.20
N ILE A 103 3.51 -11.16 -2.38
CA ILE A 103 4.60 -10.47 -3.06
C ILE A 103 4.79 -9.12 -2.38
N VAL A 104 5.96 -8.88 -1.77
CA VAL A 104 6.23 -7.64 -1.05
C VAL A 104 7.53 -7.00 -1.50
N TYR A 105 7.55 -5.67 -1.56
CA TYR A 105 8.80 -4.92 -1.58
C TYR A 105 9.19 -4.54 -0.16
N ARG A 106 10.38 -4.96 0.27
CA ARG A 106 10.86 -4.73 1.64
C ARG A 106 12.14 -3.94 1.70
N THR A 107 12.24 -3.10 2.70
CA THR A 107 13.52 -2.55 3.16
C THR A 107 14.18 -3.52 4.16
N LYS A 108 15.32 -3.14 4.74
CA LYS A 108 15.97 -3.94 5.81
C LYS A 108 15.04 -4.23 6.99
N SER A 109 14.13 -3.31 7.32
CA SER A 109 13.35 -3.36 8.57
C SER A 109 11.85 -3.50 8.37
N ARG A 110 11.29 -3.09 7.21
CA ARG A 110 9.84 -2.99 6.99
C ARG A 110 9.44 -3.29 5.55
N GLU A 111 8.25 -3.85 5.39
CA GLU A 111 7.53 -3.95 4.11
C GLU A 111 6.98 -2.56 3.73
N ILE A 112 7.16 -2.18 2.46
CA ILE A 112 6.73 -0.88 1.92
C ILE A 112 5.39 -0.99 1.21
N SER A 113 5.24 -2.10 0.46
CA SER A 113 4.09 -2.40 -0.36
C SER A 113 3.99 -3.90 -0.58
N GLU A 114 2.75 -4.36 -0.73
CA GLU A 114 2.34 -5.74 -0.99
C GLU A 114 1.55 -5.76 -2.30
N PHE A 115 1.67 -6.81 -3.09
CA PHE A 115 1.02 -6.96 -4.39
C PHE A 115 0.30 -8.30 -4.50
N ASP A 116 -0.97 -8.26 -4.92
CA ASP A 116 -1.82 -9.45 -4.98
C ASP A 116 -1.39 -10.38 -6.12
N ALA A 117 -0.98 -9.80 -7.25
CA ALA A 117 -0.25 -10.47 -8.32
C ALA A 117 0.58 -9.46 -9.12
N MET A 118 1.58 -9.93 -9.87
CA MET A 118 2.35 -9.12 -10.80
C MET A 118 2.69 -9.91 -12.05
N PHE A 119 2.77 -9.23 -13.19
CA PHE A 119 3.27 -9.82 -14.44
C PHE A 119 3.85 -8.76 -15.37
N ILE A 120 4.65 -9.21 -16.34
CA ILE A 120 5.35 -8.38 -17.33
C ILE A 120 4.92 -8.84 -18.72
N THR A 121 4.60 -7.89 -19.59
CA THR A 121 4.27 -8.14 -21.00
C THR A 121 5.51 -8.03 -21.88
N LYS A 122 5.44 -8.60 -23.09
CA LYS A 122 6.48 -8.48 -24.12
C LYS A 122 6.80 -7.03 -24.52
N ASN A 123 5.87 -6.10 -24.28
CA ASN A 123 6.01 -4.69 -24.59
C ASN A 123 6.65 -3.87 -23.45
N ARG A 124 7.30 -4.55 -22.49
CA ARG A 124 7.90 -3.91 -21.30
C ARG A 124 6.89 -3.14 -20.45
N GLU A 125 5.66 -3.63 -20.39
CA GLU A 125 4.68 -3.15 -19.42
C GLU A 125 4.74 -4.06 -18.19
N LEU A 126 4.80 -3.46 -17.01
CA LEU A 126 4.69 -4.18 -15.75
C LEU A 126 3.31 -3.89 -15.15
N TYR A 127 2.51 -4.95 -15.01
CA TYR A 127 1.21 -4.90 -14.38
C TYR A 127 1.32 -5.36 -12.93
N PHE A 128 0.84 -4.53 -12.02
CA PHE A 128 0.49 -4.99 -10.69
C PHE A 128 -1.03 -5.15 -10.58
N VAL A 129 -1.46 -6.22 -9.91
CA VAL A 129 -2.87 -6.57 -9.77
C VAL A 129 -3.37 -6.15 -8.40
N GLU A 130 -4.59 -5.63 -8.38
CA GLU A 130 -5.33 -5.22 -7.20
C GLU A 130 -6.73 -5.79 -7.29
N MET A 131 -7.12 -6.58 -6.30
CA MET A 131 -8.39 -7.28 -6.28
C MET A 131 -9.15 -6.95 -5.01
N THR A 132 -10.45 -6.70 -5.14
CA THR A 132 -11.27 -6.37 -3.97
C THR A 132 -12.75 -6.68 -4.19
N LEU A 133 -13.39 -7.15 -3.13
CA LEU A 133 -14.84 -7.33 -3.05
C LEU A 133 -15.57 -6.05 -2.61
N VAL A 134 -14.84 -4.97 -2.34
CA VAL A 134 -15.43 -3.71 -1.84
C VAL A 134 -16.14 -2.97 -2.97
N LYS A 135 -17.38 -2.52 -2.68
CA LYS A 135 -18.24 -1.84 -3.67
C LYS A 135 -17.75 -0.45 -4.11
N SER A 136 -16.81 0.18 -3.40
CA SER A 136 -16.30 1.52 -3.73
C SER A 136 -14.79 1.53 -3.83
N VAL A 137 -14.28 2.01 -4.96
CA VAL A 137 -12.83 2.05 -5.25
C VAL A 137 -12.16 3.39 -4.88
N LEU A 138 -12.86 4.31 -4.23
CA LEU A 138 -12.31 5.63 -3.89
C LEU A 138 -11.05 5.54 -3.02
N LYS A 139 -11.09 4.67 -2.00
CA LYS A 139 -9.95 4.43 -1.09
C LYS A 139 -8.79 3.71 -1.77
N LEU A 140 -9.04 3.01 -2.88
CA LEU A 140 -8.03 2.27 -3.62
C LEU A 140 -7.03 3.22 -4.31
N ARG A 141 -7.48 4.39 -4.77
CA ARG A 141 -6.64 5.33 -5.55
C ARG A 141 -5.35 5.74 -4.85
N LYS A 142 -5.37 6.01 -3.54
CA LYS A 142 -4.15 6.34 -2.75
C LYS A 142 -3.17 5.15 -2.73
N ARG A 143 -3.69 3.92 -2.59
CA ARG A 143 -2.88 2.69 -2.61
C ARG A 143 -2.26 2.45 -3.99
N LEU A 144 -3.02 2.65 -5.07
CA LEU A 144 -2.55 2.52 -6.46
C LEU A 144 -1.43 3.51 -6.78
N ARG A 145 -1.62 4.79 -6.41
CA ARG A 145 -0.61 5.85 -6.62
C ARG A 145 0.72 5.46 -5.96
N LYS A 146 0.68 5.02 -4.70
CA LYS A 146 1.88 4.56 -3.97
C LYS A 146 2.56 3.36 -4.63
N LYS A 147 1.78 2.36 -5.03
CA LYS A 147 2.28 1.15 -5.73
C LYS A 147 2.94 1.50 -7.05
N LYS A 148 2.29 2.35 -7.86
CA LYS A 148 2.82 2.83 -9.14
C LYS A 148 4.14 3.57 -8.94
N ALA A 149 4.18 4.54 -8.02
CA ALA A 149 5.39 5.32 -7.76
C ALA A 149 6.57 4.47 -7.28
N LEU A 150 6.31 3.44 -6.46
CA LEU A 150 7.33 2.46 -6.07
C LEU A 150 7.87 1.70 -7.28
N LEU A 151 6.98 1.14 -8.09
CA LEU A 151 7.36 0.34 -9.25
C LEU A 151 8.08 1.17 -10.31
N GLU A 152 7.65 2.40 -10.58
CA GLU A 152 8.36 3.35 -11.46
C GLU A 152 9.75 3.74 -10.94
N THR A 153 9.99 3.58 -9.64
CA THR A 153 11.30 3.83 -9.02
C THR A 153 12.24 2.63 -9.20
N ILE A 154 11.73 1.41 -9.04
CA ILE A 154 12.56 0.19 -9.07
C ILE A 154 12.59 -0.50 -10.45
N PHE A 155 11.70 -0.12 -11.37
CA PHE A 155 11.63 -0.57 -12.76
C PHE A 155 11.50 0.64 -13.71
N PRO A 156 12.54 1.51 -13.80
CA PRO A 156 12.46 2.75 -14.58
C PRO A 156 12.26 2.51 -16.08
N ASP A 157 12.64 1.34 -16.59
CA ASP A 157 12.58 1.00 -18.01
C ASP A 157 11.29 0.23 -18.40
N TYR A 158 10.28 0.26 -17.52
CA TYR A 158 8.98 -0.38 -17.73
C TYR A 158 7.85 0.65 -17.62
N GLU A 159 6.84 0.49 -18.46
CA GLU A 159 5.58 1.22 -18.28
C GLU A 159 4.76 0.54 -17.18
N ILE A 160 4.46 1.27 -16.10
CA ILE A 160 3.73 0.70 -14.96
C ILE A 160 2.23 0.86 -15.17
N LYS A 161 1.53 -0.28 -15.28
CA LYS A 161 0.08 -0.38 -15.39
C LYS A 161 -0.48 -1.14 -14.20
N SER A 162 -1.78 -1.02 -13.98
CA SER A 162 -2.49 -1.84 -13.01
C SER A 162 -3.64 -2.60 -13.64
N LEU A 163 -3.91 -3.77 -13.10
CA LEU A 163 -5.12 -4.53 -13.39
C LEU A 163 -5.96 -4.58 -12.12
N ILE A 164 -7.15 -3.99 -12.17
CA ILE A 164 -8.08 -3.92 -11.05
C ILE A 164 -9.19 -4.94 -11.29
N ILE A 165 -9.36 -5.89 -10.38
CA ILE A 165 -10.38 -6.94 -10.49
C ILE A 165 -11.43 -6.72 -9.41
N LEU A 166 -12.67 -6.50 -9.83
CA LEU A 166 -13.79 -6.12 -8.98
C LEU A 166 -15.00 -6.98 -9.30
N ASN A 167 -15.91 -7.12 -8.34
CA ASN A 167 -17.23 -7.66 -8.63
C ASN A 167 -18.06 -6.66 -9.44
N ASP A 168 -18.99 -7.19 -10.24
CA ASP A 168 -19.98 -6.39 -10.93
C ASP A 168 -20.80 -5.55 -9.93
N GLY A 169 -21.19 -4.35 -10.35
CA GLY A 169 -21.81 -3.36 -9.48
C GLY A 169 -20.86 -2.52 -8.62
N ALA A 170 -19.53 -2.66 -8.78
CA ALA A 170 -18.57 -1.75 -8.14
C ALA A 170 -18.73 -0.30 -8.65
N SER A 171 -18.80 0.64 -7.72
CA SER A 171 -18.94 2.08 -7.95
C SER A 171 -17.59 2.80 -8.00
N GLY A 172 -17.53 3.92 -8.72
CA GLY A 172 -16.33 4.77 -8.79
C GLY A 172 -15.25 4.31 -9.79
N VAL A 173 -15.52 3.26 -10.57
CA VAL A 173 -14.59 2.70 -11.56
C VAL A 173 -14.10 3.75 -12.58
N ARG A 174 -14.99 4.65 -13.02
CA ARG A 174 -14.66 5.73 -13.96
C ARG A 174 -13.69 6.78 -13.40
N GLN A 175 -13.49 6.81 -12.09
CA GLN A 175 -12.57 7.74 -11.42
C GLN A 175 -11.19 7.12 -11.19
N LEU A 176 -10.97 5.88 -11.65
CA LEU A 176 -9.66 5.25 -11.59
C LEU A 176 -8.71 5.93 -12.59
N PRO A 177 -7.41 6.06 -12.25
CA PRO A 177 -6.41 6.62 -13.14
C PRO A 177 -6.31 5.87 -14.48
N SER A 178 -5.85 6.55 -15.54
CA SER A 178 -5.72 5.99 -16.90
C SER A 178 -4.80 4.78 -17.03
N TYR A 179 -3.86 4.59 -16.10
CA TYR A 179 -2.99 3.42 -16.05
C TYR A 179 -3.69 2.16 -15.51
N CYS A 180 -4.95 2.27 -15.07
CA CYS A 180 -5.75 1.16 -14.55
C CYS A 180 -6.59 0.52 -15.65
N ASN A 181 -6.39 -0.78 -15.86
CA ASN A 181 -7.33 -1.63 -16.59
C ASN A 181 -8.27 -2.30 -15.59
N VAL A 182 -9.56 -2.41 -15.89
CA VAL A 182 -10.57 -2.91 -14.96
C VAL A 182 -11.28 -4.13 -15.54
N TRP A 183 -11.30 -5.20 -14.75
CA TRP A 183 -12.01 -6.44 -15.03
C TRP A 183 -13.13 -6.61 -14.01
N LEU A 184 -14.35 -6.79 -14.50
CA LEU A 184 -15.53 -7.05 -13.68
C LEU A 184 -15.85 -8.54 -13.72
N THR A 185 -15.97 -9.15 -12.54
CA THR A 185 -16.37 -10.55 -12.33
C THR A 185 -17.78 -10.65 -11.79
N ASN A 186 -18.36 -11.85 -11.83
CA ASN A 186 -19.58 -12.15 -11.08
C ASN A 186 -19.35 -11.99 -9.56
N GLU A 187 -20.42 -12.07 -8.77
CA GLU A 187 -20.31 -12.09 -7.31
C GLU A 187 -19.61 -13.37 -6.83
N PHE A 188 -18.61 -13.19 -5.98
CA PHE A 188 -17.83 -14.28 -5.39
C PHE A 188 -18.37 -14.67 -4.02
N SER A 189 -18.32 -15.96 -3.69
CA SER A 189 -18.63 -16.47 -2.34
C SER A 189 -17.59 -17.50 -1.91
N ALA A 190 -17.08 -17.36 -0.69
CA ALA A 190 -16.12 -18.30 -0.09
C ALA A 190 -16.79 -19.43 0.71
N LYS A 191 -18.12 -19.61 0.58
CA LYS A 191 -18.88 -20.56 1.41
C LYS A 191 -18.38 -22.00 1.25
N SER A 192 -18.14 -22.47 0.03
CA SER A 192 -17.64 -23.83 -0.23
C SER A 192 -16.29 -24.11 0.45
N VAL A 193 -15.40 -23.11 0.47
CA VAL A 193 -14.10 -23.19 1.15
C VAL A 193 -14.28 -23.19 2.67
N LEU A 194 -15.17 -22.35 3.20
CA LEU A 194 -15.46 -22.35 4.64
C LEU A 194 -16.05 -23.68 5.10
N ASP A 195 -17.03 -24.20 4.37
CA ASP A 195 -17.70 -25.48 4.67
C ASP A 195 -16.67 -26.61 4.73
N TYR A 196 -15.70 -26.64 3.80
CA TYR A 196 -14.59 -27.59 3.82
C TYR A 196 -13.69 -27.44 5.07
N ILE A 197 -13.33 -26.20 5.44
CA ILE A 197 -12.47 -25.93 6.60
C ILE A 197 -13.16 -26.33 7.92
N VAL A 198 -14.48 -26.17 8.00
CA VAL A 198 -15.28 -26.52 9.18
C VAL A 198 -15.48 -28.03 9.30
N ASP A 199 -15.54 -28.74 8.18
CA ASP A 199 -15.70 -30.20 8.13
C ASP A 199 -14.45 -30.92 8.64
N THR A 200 -14.54 -31.46 9.86
CA THR A 200 -13.45 -32.20 10.52
C THR A 200 -13.23 -33.59 9.96
N ASP A 201 -14.18 -34.14 9.20
CA ASP A 201 -14.11 -35.45 8.54
C ASP A 201 -13.76 -35.32 7.04
N SER A 202 -13.30 -34.12 6.64
CA SER A 202 -13.10 -33.74 5.26
C SER A 202 -12.17 -34.68 4.47
N LYS A 203 -12.51 -34.85 3.19
CA LYS A 203 -11.82 -35.71 2.22
C LYS A 203 -10.33 -35.40 2.16
N ARG A 204 -9.52 -36.42 1.87
CA ARG A 204 -8.08 -36.23 1.60
C ARG A 204 -7.88 -35.29 0.41
N LEU A 205 -7.27 -34.13 0.66
CA LEU A 205 -6.92 -33.15 -0.36
C LEU A 205 -6.09 -33.78 -1.47
N GLN A 206 -6.44 -33.45 -2.71
CA GLN A 206 -5.59 -33.76 -3.85
C GLN A 206 -4.25 -32.99 -3.74
N PRO A 207 -3.15 -33.53 -4.27
CA PRO A 207 -1.86 -32.84 -4.26
C PRO A 207 -1.93 -31.47 -4.95
N LYS A 208 -1.11 -30.52 -4.46
CA LYS A 208 -0.95 -29.18 -5.02
C LYS A 208 -0.66 -29.24 -6.52
N LYS A 209 -1.47 -28.56 -7.34
CA LYS A 209 -1.24 -28.42 -8.77
C LYS A 209 -0.41 -27.17 -9.04
N ARG A 210 0.85 -27.33 -9.45
CA ARG A 210 1.72 -26.22 -9.86
C ARG A 210 1.73 -26.11 -11.39
N ILE A 211 1.60 -24.89 -11.92
CA ILE A 211 1.71 -24.64 -13.36
C ILE A 211 3.18 -24.67 -13.77
N LYS A 212 3.52 -25.55 -14.72
CA LYS A 212 4.85 -25.63 -15.31
C LYS A 212 4.88 -24.82 -16.61
N SER A 213 5.35 -23.58 -16.55
CA SER A 213 5.54 -22.73 -17.72
C SER A 213 6.82 -21.90 -17.54
N PRO A 214 7.62 -21.69 -18.60
CA PRO A 214 8.82 -20.84 -18.52
C PRO A 214 8.50 -19.37 -18.22
N LYS A 215 7.23 -18.95 -18.35
CA LYS A 215 6.76 -17.62 -17.97
C LYS A 215 6.68 -17.43 -16.45
N MET A 216 6.64 -18.51 -15.66
CA MET A 216 6.49 -18.45 -14.21
C MET A 216 7.84 -18.18 -13.56
N VAL A 217 7.99 -17.01 -12.92
CA VAL A 217 9.25 -16.57 -12.32
C VAL A 217 9.08 -16.22 -10.85
N GLU A 218 10.11 -16.48 -10.06
CA GLU A 218 10.11 -16.12 -8.65
C GLU A 218 10.41 -14.63 -8.44
N ALA A 219 9.83 -14.03 -7.41
CA ALA A 219 9.93 -12.58 -7.18
C ALA A 219 11.37 -12.09 -7.03
N HIS A 220 12.23 -12.90 -6.41
CA HIS A 220 13.63 -12.57 -6.15
C HIS A 220 14.52 -12.58 -7.42
N SER A 221 14.05 -13.22 -8.50
CA SER A 221 14.80 -13.32 -9.77
C SER A 221 14.74 -12.03 -10.60
N LEU A 222 13.83 -11.12 -10.25
CA LEU A 222 13.68 -9.85 -10.94
C LEU A 222 14.84 -8.90 -10.63
N LYS A 223 15.45 -8.36 -11.68
CA LYS A 223 16.49 -7.33 -11.55
C LYS A 223 15.83 -5.98 -11.31
N LEU A 224 16.16 -5.37 -10.17
CA LEU A 224 15.61 -4.08 -9.75
C LEU A 224 16.65 -2.97 -9.88
N PHE A 225 16.18 -1.78 -10.19
CA PHE A 225 16.97 -0.57 -10.03
C PHE A 225 17.21 -0.29 -8.53
N PRO A 226 18.45 0.02 -8.10
CA PRO A 226 18.75 0.22 -6.69
C PRO A 226 17.95 1.37 -6.08
N PHE A 227 17.13 1.06 -5.09
CA PHE A 227 16.36 2.04 -4.34
C PHE A 227 16.63 1.96 -2.83
N ARG A 228 17.16 3.03 -2.27
CA ARG A 228 17.51 3.14 -0.84
C ARG A 228 16.54 4.06 -0.11
N TYR A 229 15.44 3.48 0.36
CA TYR A 229 14.30 4.20 0.96
C TYR A 229 14.69 5.33 1.93
N TYR A 230 15.46 5.03 2.99
CA TYR A 230 15.80 6.04 4.00
C TYR A 230 16.86 7.04 3.52
N ASN A 231 17.77 6.63 2.64
CA ASN A 231 18.74 7.55 2.04
C ASN A 231 18.02 8.59 1.16
N THR A 232 17.00 8.16 0.42
CA THR A 232 16.17 9.06 -0.39
C THR A 232 15.39 10.03 0.50
N ILE A 233 14.76 9.58 1.60
CA ILE A 233 14.12 10.51 2.57
C ILE A 233 15.14 11.54 3.08
N SER A 234 16.31 11.09 3.54
CA SER A 234 17.36 11.98 4.05
C SER A 234 17.82 12.99 3.01
N TRP A 235 17.99 12.56 1.76
CA TRP A 235 18.36 13.45 0.66
C TRP A 235 17.27 14.50 0.42
N ILE A 236 15.99 14.10 0.34
CA ILE A 236 14.88 15.02 0.13
C ILE A 236 14.79 16.04 1.26
N THR A 237 14.81 15.61 2.52
CA THR A 237 14.75 16.50 3.69
C THR A 237 15.93 17.49 3.74
N LYS A 238 17.14 17.07 3.34
CA LYS A 238 18.30 17.98 3.26
C LYS A 238 18.17 18.97 2.12
N THR A 239 17.84 18.49 0.93
CA THR A 239 17.81 19.32 -0.28
C THR A 239 16.67 20.33 -0.26
N ILE A 240 15.48 19.93 0.21
CA ILE A 240 14.33 20.85 0.31
C ILE A 240 14.60 22.03 1.26
N ARG A 241 15.51 21.87 2.23
CA ARG A 241 15.94 22.88 3.20
C ARG A 241 17.30 23.53 2.86
N SER A 242 17.88 23.23 1.70
CA SER A 242 19.25 23.65 1.38
C SER A 242 19.36 25.10 0.87
N HIS A 243 18.24 25.71 0.46
CA HIS A 243 18.25 27.06 -0.11
C HIS A 243 18.55 28.12 0.96
N LYS A 244 19.46 29.06 0.66
CA LYS A 244 19.89 30.09 1.63
C LYS A 244 18.81 31.14 1.96
N LYS A 245 17.90 31.41 1.01
CA LYS A 245 16.87 32.46 1.14
C LYS A 245 15.46 31.94 1.39
N TYR A 246 15.19 30.68 1.03
CA TYR A 246 13.84 30.14 1.04
C TYR A 246 13.76 29.03 2.06
N ILE A 247 12.66 29.00 2.80
CA ILE A 247 12.46 27.99 3.82
C ILE A 247 12.19 26.61 3.21
N ILE A 248 11.58 26.56 2.04
CA ILE A 248 11.37 25.36 1.25
C ILE A 248 11.75 25.69 -0.18
N ASP A 249 12.59 24.86 -0.78
CA ASP A 249 12.86 24.92 -2.22
C ASP A 249 11.68 24.32 -3.00
N MET A 250 10.78 25.19 -3.45
CA MET A 250 9.59 24.79 -4.21
C MET A 250 9.94 24.24 -5.60
N ASN A 251 11.04 24.69 -6.22
CA ASN A 251 11.45 24.17 -7.52
C ASN A 251 11.92 22.71 -7.38
N PHE A 252 12.66 22.43 -6.32
CA PHE A 252 13.03 21.06 -5.98
C PHE A 252 11.80 20.20 -5.67
N LEU A 253 10.91 20.67 -4.78
CA LEU A 253 9.70 19.96 -4.37
C LEU A 253 8.82 19.59 -5.58
N MET A 254 8.62 20.53 -6.50
CA MET A 254 7.75 20.36 -7.65
C MET A 254 8.43 19.68 -8.85
N SER A 255 9.72 19.31 -8.75
CA SER A 255 10.38 18.59 -9.82
C SER A 255 9.74 17.21 -10.04
N PRO A 256 9.63 16.71 -11.29
CA PRO A 256 8.97 15.43 -11.59
C PRO A 256 9.52 14.25 -10.79
N LYS A 257 10.85 14.23 -10.59
CA LYS A 257 11.53 13.20 -9.79
C LYS A 257 11.09 13.23 -8.33
N VAL A 258 11.00 14.42 -7.72
CA VAL A 258 10.62 14.57 -6.31
C VAL A 258 9.13 14.33 -6.14
N GLN A 259 8.29 14.75 -7.08
CA GLN A 259 6.85 14.45 -7.08
C GLN A 259 6.57 12.94 -7.13
N ARG A 260 7.32 12.17 -7.94
CA ARG A 260 7.24 10.70 -7.91
C ARG A 260 7.58 10.12 -6.55
N TYR A 261 8.61 10.64 -5.88
CA TYR A 261 8.88 10.24 -4.51
C TYR A 261 7.76 10.69 -3.56
N HIS A 262 7.17 11.87 -3.76
CA HIS A 262 6.09 12.35 -2.91
C HIS A 262 4.88 11.43 -3.00
N ASP A 263 4.57 10.92 -4.19
CA ASP A 263 3.55 9.90 -4.42
C ASP A 263 3.85 8.57 -3.72
N LEU A 264 5.13 8.21 -3.57
CA LEU A 264 5.57 7.00 -2.85
C LEU A 264 5.50 7.16 -1.32
N TYR A 265 6.08 8.24 -0.79
CA TYR A 265 6.16 8.48 0.66
C TYR A 265 4.86 9.07 1.23
N ASN A 266 4.05 9.71 0.39
CA ASN A 266 2.95 10.64 0.68
C ASN A 266 3.34 11.88 1.47
N LYS A 267 4.53 11.92 2.07
CA LYS A 267 4.96 13.02 2.94
C LYS A 267 6.47 13.22 2.91
N PHE A 268 6.89 14.47 3.08
CA PHE A 268 8.29 14.83 3.31
C PHE A 268 8.44 15.63 4.58
N TYR A 269 9.45 15.29 5.36
CA TYR A 269 9.77 15.97 6.61
C TYR A 269 10.65 17.17 6.33
N ILE A 270 10.28 18.31 6.88
CA ILE A 270 10.90 19.61 6.55
C ILE A 270 11.57 20.28 7.75
N GLY A 271 11.24 19.86 8.98
CA GLY A 271 11.87 20.38 10.18
C GLY A 271 11.14 19.96 11.45
N TYR A 272 11.45 20.65 12.54
CA TYR A 272 10.76 20.48 13.82
C TYR A 272 10.48 21.83 14.48
N ILE A 273 9.50 21.85 15.38
CA ILE A 273 9.16 23.00 16.23
C ILE A 273 8.92 22.49 17.65
N GLU A 274 9.08 23.35 18.66
CA GLU A 274 8.81 22.98 20.05
C GLU A 274 7.30 22.88 20.30
N ALA A 275 6.89 21.86 21.07
CA ALA A 275 5.48 21.61 21.36
C ALA A 275 4.79 22.79 22.06
N ALA A 276 5.53 23.57 22.86
CA ALA A 276 5.00 24.79 23.49
C ALA A 276 4.39 25.77 22.49
N LEU A 277 5.03 25.94 21.31
CA LEU A 277 4.61 26.91 20.30
C LEU A 277 3.35 26.48 19.54
N LEU A 278 3.01 25.19 19.57
CA LEU A 278 1.83 24.62 18.90
C LEU A 278 0.81 24.04 19.87
N ARG A 279 0.99 24.25 21.19
CA ARG A 279 0.17 23.62 22.22
C ARG A 279 -1.30 23.95 22.07
N ASP A 280 -1.61 25.24 21.91
CA ASP A 280 -2.98 25.71 21.77
C ASP A 280 -3.55 25.39 20.38
N GLU A 281 -2.76 25.59 19.31
CA GLU A 281 -3.17 25.31 17.92
C GLU A 281 -3.54 23.84 17.70
N LEU A 282 -2.81 22.91 18.35
CA LEU A 282 -3.03 21.46 18.20
C LEU A 282 -3.81 20.82 19.37
N GLY A 283 -4.20 21.61 20.37
CA GLY A 283 -4.87 21.11 21.58
C GLY A 283 -4.03 20.07 22.33
N LEU A 284 -2.72 20.31 22.50
CA LEU A 284 -1.81 19.36 23.14
C LEU A 284 -2.04 19.31 24.65
N ASP A 285 -2.34 18.11 25.15
CA ASP A 285 -2.50 17.85 26.58
C ASP A 285 -1.17 18.02 27.37
N LYS A 286 -1.28 18.09 28.70
CA LYS A 286 -0.13 18.27 29.62
C LYS A 286 0.86 17.08 29.61
N SER A 287 0.56 15.97 28.92
CA SER A 287 1.48 14.83 28.83
C SER A 287 2.67 15.12 27.91
N PHE A 288 2.53 16.08 27.00
CA PHE A 288 3.63 16.53 26.14
C PHE A 288 4.47 17.58 26.85
N LYS A 289 5.80 17.42 26.83
CA LYS A 289 6.73 18.41 27.40
C LYS A 289 6.84 19.61 26.47
N ASP A 290 7.04 20.81 27.01
CA ASP A 290 7.12 22.04 26.22
C ASP A 290 8.28 22.03 25.21
N ASN A 291 9.44 21.51 25.61
CA ASN A 291 10.61 21.35 24.75
C ASN A 291 10.57 20.09 23.86
N GLN A 292 9.46 19.35 23.84
CA GLN A 292 9.33 18.17 23.00
C GLN A 292 9.26 18.57 21.53
N SER A 293 10.06 17.94 20.69
CA SER A 293 10.07 18.21 19.26
C SER A 293 8.80 17.69 18.58
N VAL A 294 8.10 18.59 17.90
CA VAL A 294 7.02 18.31 16.95
C VAL A 294 7.64 18.30 15.55
N VAL A 295 7.73 17.13 14.94
CA VAL A 295 8.27 17.00 13.58
C VAL A 295 7.22 17.46 12.58
N VAL A 296 7.60 18.37 11.70
CA VAL A 296 6.73 18.97 10.69
C VAL A 296 6.98 18.31 9.34
N ALA A 297 5.90 17.94 8.66
CA ALA A 297 5.94 17.37 7.31
C ALA A 297 4.94 18.02 6.37
N ILE A 298 5.28 18.03 5.09
CA ILE A 298 4.35 18.31 3.99
C ILE A 298 3.75 16.99 3.49
N GLU A 299 2.44 16.82 3.61
CA GLU A 299 1.70 15.63 3.14
C GLU A 299 0.91 15.96 1.87
N LYS A 300 1.11 15.14 0.83
CA LYS A 300 0.34 15.19 -0.41
C LYS A 300 -0.96 14.41 -0.23
N LYS A 301 -2.08 15.12 -0.31
CA LYS A 301 -3.44 14.59 -0.22
C LYS A 301 -3.81 13.84 -1.50
N HIS A 302 -4.97 13.21 -1.47
CA HIS A 302 -5.45 12.49 -2.65
C HIS A 302 -5.80 13.43 -3.81
N SER A 303 -6.29 14.64 -3.49
CA SER A 303 -6.53 15.77 -4.40
C SER A 303 -5.25 16.36 -5.00
N ASP A 304 -4.07 15.79 -4.70
CA ASP A 304 -2.74 16.32 -5.05
C ASP A 304 -2.37 17.64 -4.34
N GLU A 305 -3.29 18.19 -3.54
CA GLU A 305 -3.02 19.26 -2.57
C GLU A 305 -1.92 18.85 -1.58
N ILE A 306 -0.99 19.78 -1.29
CA ILE A 306 0.09 19.56 -0.33
C ILE A 306 -0.20 20.40 0.91
N THR A 307 -0.24 19.74 2.08
CA THR A 307 -0.65 20.35 3.35
C THR A 307 0.37 20.11 4.44
N LEU A 308 0.36 20.91 5.51
CA LEU A 308 1.19 20.66 6.68
C LEU A 308 0.56 19.63 7.62
N THR A 309 1.40 18.77 8.16
CA THR A 309 1.07 17.77 9.17
C THR A 309 2.15 17.70 10.23
N TYR A 310 1.77 17.30 11.44
CA TYR A 310 2.64 17.35 12.61
C TYR A 310 2.71 16.00 13.30
N TYR A 311 3.90 15.62 13.71
CA TYR A 311 4.21 14.33 14.27
C TYR A 311 4.85 14.50 15.64
N ILE A 312 4.24 13.93 16.68
CA ILE A 312 4.76 13.97 18.04
C ILE A 312 5.05 12.55 18.51
N GLN A 313 6.34 12.25 18.66
CA GLN A 313 6.80 10.95 19.15
C GLN A 313 6.88 10.99 20.69
N GLN A 314 6.06 10.19 21.36
CA GLN A 314 6.13 10.03 22.82
C GLN A 314 7.11 8.94 23.23
N THR A 315 7.14 7.84 22.48
CA THR A 315 8.09 6.73 22.69
C THR A 315 8.51 6.14 21.35
N ARG A 316 9.45 5.18 21.36
CA ARG A 316 9.87 4.47 20.13
C ARG A 316 8.72 3.79 19.37
N LYS A 317 7.61 3.47 20.03
CA LYS A 317 6.44 2.80 19.43
C LYS A 317 5.15 3.64 19.49
N VAL A 318 5.19 4.83 20.09
CA VAL A 318 4.01 5.69 20.24
C VAL A 318 4.26 7.00 19.50
N LEU A 319 3.54 7.16 18.39
CA LEU A 319 3.57 8.32 17.52
C LEU A 319 2.16 8.81 17.27
N TYR A 320 1.94 10.11 17.45
CA TYR A 320 0.69 10.78 17.08
C TYR A 320 0.91 11.66 15.85
N LEU A 321 -0.03 11.58 14.92
CA LEU A 321 -0.20 12.53 13.83
C LEU A 321 -1.27 13.54 14.24
N TYR A 322 -0.99 14.81 13.98
CA TYR A 322 -1.94 15.91 14.03
C TYR A 322 -2.06 16.50 12.62
N SER A 323 -3.27 16.64 12.14
CA SER A 323 -3.61 17.21 10.82
C SER A 323 -4.92 17.98 10.90
N TYR A 324 -5.25 18.77 9.87
CA TYR A 324 -6.54 19.45 9.78
C TYR A 324 -7.50 18.68 8.87
N ASP A 325 -8.78 18.69 9.24
CA ASP A 325 -9.88 18.29 8.35
C ASP A 325 -10.27 19.43 7.39
N GLU A 326 -11.26 19.17 6.53
CA GLU A 326 -11.78 20.15 5.57
C GLU A 326 -12.43 21.37 6.24
N CYS A 327 -12.84 21.24 7.51
CA CYS A 327 -13.39 22.33 8.33
C CYS A 327 -12.32 23.01 9.21
N SER A 328 -11.03 22.78 8.94
CA SER A 328 -9.91 23.31 9.74
C SER A 328 -9.89 22.85 11.21
N LYS A 329 -10.57 21.77 11.56
CA LYS A 329 -10.48 21.16 12.89
C LYS A 329 -9.30 20.21 12.97
N VAL A 330 -8.66 20.21 14.13
CA VAL A 330 -7.52 19.31 14.41
C VAL A 330 -8.01 17.88 14.57
N ILE A 331 -7.48 16.99 13.75
CA ILE A 331 -7.60 15.54 13.87
C ILE A 331 -6.32 15.01 14.53
N ARG A 332 -6.49 14.21 15.59
CA ARG A 332 -5.43 13.45 16.24
C ARG A 332 -5.57 11.96 15.89
N GLU A 333 -4.51 11.38 15.32
CA GLU A 333 -4.47 9.96 14.96
C GLU A 333 -3.25 9.28 15.59
N LYS A 334 -3.46 8.18 16.31
CA LYS A 334 -2.36 7.32 16.78
C LYS A 334 -1.89 6.42 15.64
N LYS A 335 -0.60 6.51 15.29
CA LYS A 335 -0.02 5.69 14.22
C LYS A 335 0.30 4.28 14.71
N ASP A 336 0.24 3.32 13.77
CA ASP A 336 0.57 1.92 14.02
C ASP A 336 2.00 1.79 14.57
N PRO A 337 2.21 1.16 15.76
CA PRO A 337 3.52 0.90 16.37
C PRO A 337 4.51 0.16 15.47
N TYR A 338 4.01 -0.58 14.48
CA TYR A 338 4.79 -1.36 13.52
C TYR A 338 4.81 -0.73 12.11
N GLY A 339 4.11 0.38 11.92
CA GLY A 339 4.07 1.10 10.65
C GLY A 339 5.39 1.78 10.30
N ILE A 340 5.63 1.97 9.00
CA ILE A 340 6.86 2.60 8.51
C ILE A 340 7.03 4.05 8.98
N THR A 341 5.92 4.79 9.14
CA THR A 341 5.93 6.19 9.57
C THR A 341 6.67 6.40 10.89
N ILE A 342 6.59 5.45 11.84
CA ILE A 342 7.34 5.54 13.10
C ILE A 342 8.85 5.51 12.86
N THR A 343 9.29 4.61 11.99
CA THR A 343 10.71 4.49 11.65
C THR A 343 11.20 5.66 10.80
N GLU A 344 10.33 6.26 9.97
CA GLU A 344 10.63 7.46 9.20
C GLU A 344 10.83 8.66 10.12
N VAL A 345 9.86 8.94 11.01
CA VAL A 345 9.95 10.04 11.99
C VAL A 345 11.20 9.88 12.84
N TYR A 346 11.44 8.69 13.38
CA TYR A 346 12.63 8.42 14.18
C TYR A 346 13.94 8.66 13.40
N HIS A 347 13.99 8.25 12.13
CA HIS A 347 15.14 8.43 11.25
C HIS A 347 15.41 9.90 10.97
N VAL A 348 14.39 10.69 10.62
CA VAL A 348 14.57 12.11 10.31
C VAL A 348 14.84 12.94 11.57
N SER A 349 14.21 12.63 12.71
CA SER A 349 14.47 13.32 13.98
C SER A 349 15.93 13.20 14.41
N LYS A 350 16.57 12.05 14.15
CA LYS A 350 18.00 11.86 14.43
C LYS A 350 18.92 12.67 13.52
N MET A 351 18.44 13.05 12.35
CA MET A 351 19.21 13.79 11.35
C MET A 351 19.06 15.29 11.50
N MET A 352 17.95 15.76 12.06
CA MET A 352 17.65 17.18 12.23
C MET A 352 18.47 17.79 13.38
N ASP A 353 19.27 18.80 13.04
CA ASP A 353 19.95 19.70 13.98
C ASP A 353 19.21 21.06 14.05
N GLU A 354 19.77 22.04 14.76
CA GLU A 354 19.16 23.37 14.93
C GLU A 354 18.82 24.09 13.60
N LYS A 355 19.44 23.73 12.47
CA LYS A 355 19.10 24.33 11.15
C LYS A 355 17.71 23.92 10.66
N TYR A 356 17.14 22.86 11.24
CA TYR A 356 15.81 22.35 10.94
C TYR A 356 14.75 22.85 11.93
N LYS A 357 15.14 23.65 12.92
CA LYS A 357 14.20 24.30 13.84
C LYS A 357 13.37 25.34 13.06
N LEU A 358 12.05 25.24 13.20
CA LEU A 358 11.06 26.11 12.58
C LEU A 358 10.43 27.02 13.63
N SER A 359 10.07 28.24 13.22
CA SER A 359 9.22 29.16 13.99
C SER A 359 7.75 29.09 13.56
N VAL A 360 6.84 29.75 14.27
CA VAL A 360 5.43 29.87 13.85
C VAL A 360 5.32 30.64 12.53
N GLU A 361 6.11 31.71 12.36
CA GLU A 361 6.18 32.51 11.12
C GLU A 361 6.61 31.67 9.91
N ASN A 362 7.56 30.75 10.14
CA ASN A 362 8.00 29.79 9.15
C ASN A 362 6.85 28.90 8.68
N LEU A 363 6.04 28.37 9.60
CA LEU A 363 4.88 27.55 9.27
C LEU A 363 3.85 28.33 8.47
N SER A 364 3.54 29.57 8.88
CA SER A 364 2.62 30.45 8.13
C SER A 364 3.12 30.73 6.72
N THR A 365 4.41 31.01 6.57
CA THR A 365 5.05 31.22 5.25
C THR A 365 4.91 29.97 4.37
N ILE A 366 5.16 28.79 4.93
CA ILE A 366 5.03 27.52 4.20
C ILE A 366 3.57 27.26 3.81
N LYS A 367 2.61 27.43 4.73
CA LYS A 367 1.17 27.28 4.43
C LYS A 367 0.77 28.18 3.26
N ASN A 368 1.20 29.44 3.26
CA ASN A 368 0.92 30.38 2.18
C ASN A 368 1.54 29.92 0.84
N LEU A 369 2.81 29.51 0.83
CA LEU A 369 3.49 29.01 -0.38
C LEU A 369 2.79 27.79 -1.00
N LEU A 370 2.25 26.91 -0.16
CA LEU A 370 1.52 25.72 -0.61
C LEU A 370 0.14 26.08 -1.17
N ASN A 371 -0.54 27.07 -0.59
CA ASN A 371 -1.87 27.51 -1.03
C ASN A 371 -1.83 28.32 -2.34
N THR A 372 -0.85 29.21 -2.54
CA THR A 372 -0.79 30.11 -3.71
C THR A 372 -0.69 29.38 -5.05
N LYS A 373 -0.21 28.12 -5.07
CA LYS A 373 -0.09 27.35 -6.31
C LYS A 373 -1.31 26.52 -6.69
N VAL A 374 -2.27 26.30 -5.77
CA VAL A 374 -3.55 25.66 -6.14
C VAL A 374 -4.35 26.53 -7.12
N GLN A 375 -4.07 27.84 -7.17
CA GLN A 375 -4.77 28.81 -8.03
C GLN A 375 -4.11 29.06 -9.40
N LEU A 376 -2.96 28.44 -9.70
CA LEU A 376 -2.21 28.67 -10.95
C LEU A 376 -2.31 27.53 -11.96
N GLU A 377 -3.07 26.48 -11.64
CA GLU A 377 -3.32 25.32 -12.52
C GLU A 377 -4.81 25.16 -12.90
N ASP A 378 -5.65 26.16 -12.60
CA ASP A 378 -7.05 26.27 -13.07
C ASP A 378 -7.17 27.16 -14.32
#